data_AF-A0A536LEW6-F1
#
_entry.id   AF-A0A536LEW6-F1
#
_cell.length_a   1.000
_cell.length_b   1.000
_cell.length_c   1.000
_cell.angle_alpha   90.00
_cell.angle_beta   90.00
_cell.angle_gamma   90.00
#
_symmetry.space_group_name_H-M   'P 1'
#
loop_
_entity.id
_entity.type
_entity.pdbx_description
1 polymer ?
#
loop_
_entity_poly.entity_id
_entity_poly.type
_entity_poly.pdbx_seq_one_letter_code
_entity_poly.pdbx_strand_id
1 'polypeptide(L)'
;MTRYMLVANQTIESEELRKAVLELQASDAAAEFTLVVPATRVVRGLTWDEVETKAVARSRLEAGLASLRAAGCQVVDGRVGDEDPVLAVEDELRRRRYAGIIISTLPPGASRWLRMDVVSRVKRRFPGGRAVTHVVSSAPSTSGQDLAGRRAT
;
A
#
# COMPACT_ATOMS: atom_id res chain seq x y z
N MET A 1 9.41 19.35 6.27
CA MET A 1 8.57 18.16 6.05
C MET A 1 9.20 17.30 4.98
N THR A 2 9.51 16.06 5.31
CA THR A 2 10.13 15.06 4.43
C THR A 2 9.05 14.10 3.98
N ARG A 3 8.86 13.95 2.67
CA ARG A 3 7.72 13.16 2.16
C ARG A 3 8.16 11.78 1.69
N TYR A 4 7.44 10.76 2.13
CA TYR A 4 7.66 9.37 1.74
C TYR A 4 6.43 8.83 1.00
N MET A 5 6.66 8.05 -0.04
CA MET A 5 5.60 7.39 -0.79
C MET A 5 5.40 5.99 -0.23
N LEU A 6 4.18 5.67 0.16
CA LEU A 6 3.80 4.35 0.64
C LEU A 6 3.02 3.63 -0.46
N VAL A 7 3.55 2.52 -0.97
CA VAL A 7 2.94 1.75 -2.05
C VAL A 7 2.47 0.42 -1.47
N ALA A 8 1.16 0.27 -1.34
CA ALA A 8 0.55 -0.92 -0.74
C ALA A 8 -0.85 -1.16 -1.30
N ASN A 9 -1.30 -2.42 -1.25
CA ASN A 9 -2.67 -2.78 -1.65
C ASN A 9 -3.28 -3.81 -0.70
N GLN A 10 -2.98 -5.09 -0.89
CA GLN A 10 -3.51 -6.15 -0.01
C GLN A 10 -2.88 -6.15 1.38
N THR A 11 -1.83 -5.37 1.58
CA THR A 11 -0.99 -5.35 2.77
C THR A 11 -1.08 -4.03 3.53
N ILE A 12 -1.99 -3.12 3.16
CA ILE A 12 -2.08 -1.79 3.76
C ILE A 12 -2.32 -1.89 5.29
N GLU A 13 -3.09 -2.89 5.70
CA GLU A 13 -3.44 -3.14 7.11
C GLU A 13 -2.51 -4.15 7.79
N SER A 14 -1.36 -4.46 7.20
CA SER A 14 -0.39 -5.37 7.79
C SER A 14 0.39 -4.71 8.93
N GLU A 15 0.76 -5.51 9.93
CA GLU A 15 1.54 -5.02 11.07
C GLU A 15 2.96 -4.65 10.64
N GLU A 16 3.55 -5.41 9.73
CA GLU A 16 4.90 -5.21 9.22
C GLU A 16 5.00 -3.86 8.49
N LEU A 17 3.95 -3.48 7.74
CA LEU A 17 3.92 -2.17 7.09
C LEU A 17 3.79 -1.04 8.11
N ARG A 18 2.89 -1.17 9.08
CA ARG A 18 2.72 -0.18 10.16
C ARG A 18 4.02 0.02 10.92
N LYS A 19 4.68 -1.07 11.32
CA LYS A 19 5.95 -1.04 12.03
C LYS A 19 7.02 -0.28 11.24
N ALA A 20 7.19 -0.59 9.95
CA ALA A 20 8.17 0.10 9.11
C ALA A 20 7.89 1.61 8.96
N VAL A 21 6.62 2.00 8.88
CA VAL A 21 6.22 3.43 8.81
C VAL A 21 6.52 4.13 10.13
N LEU A 22 6.18 3.52 11.27
CA LEU A 22 6.43 4.07 12.60
C LEU A 22 7.94 4.17 12.92
N GLU A 23 8.73 3.17 12.56
CA GLU A 23 10.20 3.20 12.71
C GLU A 23 10.82 4.34 11.90
N LEU A 24 10.34 4.58 10.68
CA LEU A 24 10.78 5.70 9.87
C LEU A 24 10.39 7.03 10.50
N GLN A 25 9.17 7.16 10.99
CA GLN A 25 8.69 8.36 11.71
C GLN A 25 9.50 8.66 12.98
N ALA A 26 9.90 7.63 13.71
CA ALA A 26 10.73 7.80 14.90
C ALA A 26 12.14 8.32 14.55
N SER A 27 12.65 7.96 13.36
CA SER A 27 13.96 8.39 12.87
C SER A 27 13.93 9.76 12.17
N ASP A 28 12.78 10.15 11.61
CA ASP A 28 12.53 11.41 10.91
C ASP A 28 11.20 12.00 11.39
N ALA A 29 11.25 12.86 12.42
CA ALA A 29 10.06 13.48 13.00
C ALA A 29 9.28 14.38 12.03
N ALA A 30 9.88 14.75 10.90
CA ALA A 30 9.22 15.53 9.85
C ALA A 30 8.65 14.65 8.73
N ALA A 31 8.65 13.32 8.90
CA ALA A 31 8.17 12.35 7.91
C ALA A 31 6.65 12.43 7.74
N GLU A 32 6.22 12.68 6.51
CA GLU A 32 4.83 12.61 6.07
C GLU A 32 4.68 11.56 4.97
N PHE A 33 3.57 10.83 4.97
CA PHE A 33 3.33 9.75 4.02
C PHE A 33 2.19 10.07 3.06
N THR A 34 2.38 9.68 1.80
CA THR A 34 1.29 9.59 0.82
C THR A 34 1.08 8.14 0.45
N LEU A 35 -0.11 7.60 0.72
CA LEU A 35 -0.47 6.23 0.37
C LEU A 35 -0.93 6.16 -1.10
N VAL A 36 -0.31 5.28 -1.88
CA VAL A 36 -0.71 4.97 -3.25
C VAL A 36 -1.15 3.53 -3.33
N VAL A 37 -2.40 3.35 -3.76
CA VAL A 37 -3.07 2.05 -3.91
C VAL A 37 -3.29 1.79 -5.40
N PRO A 38 -2.53 0.88 -6.03
CA PRO A 38 -2.76 0.48 -7.42
C PRO A 38 -4.16 -0.10 -7.62
N ALA A 39 -4.89 0.37 -8.64
CA ALA A 39 -6.24 -0.08 -8.97
C ALA A 39 -6.23 -1.52 -9.49
N THR A 40 -6.08 -2.49 -8.60
CA THR A 40 -6.03 -3.90 -9.01
C THR A 40 -7.37 -4.32 -9.59
N ARG A 41 -7.35 -4.57 -10.91
CA ARG A 41 -8.43 -5.19 -11.69
C ARG A 41 -9.07 -6.36 -10.94
N VAL A 42 -10.36 -6.24 -10.63
CA VAL A 42 -11.18 -7.36 -10.17
C VAL A 42 -11.74 -8.03 -11.41
N VAL A 43 -11.24 -9.22 -11.76
CA VAL A 43 -11.79 -9.98 -12.89
C VAL A 43 -13.02 -10.74 -12.38
N ARG A 44 -14.22 -10.41 -12.87
CA ARG A 44 -15.44 -11.21 -12.66
C ARG A 44 -16.01 -11.61 -14.03
N GLY A 45 -15.61 -12.79 -14.53
CA GLY A 45 -16.10 -13.32 -15.80
C GLY A 45 -15.42 -12.72 -17.04
N LEU A 46 -16.19 -12.49 -18.12
CA LEU A 46 -15.72 -12.01 -19.44
C LEU A 46 -15.85 -10.49 -19.63
N THR A 47 -16.46 -9.76 -18.70
CA THR A 47 -16.70 -8.31 -18.80
C THR A 47 -16.06 -7.58 -17.63
N TRP A 48 -15.27 -6.55 -17.94
CA TRP A 48 -14.67 -5.67 -16.95
C TRP A 48 -15.60 -4.49 -16.70
N ASP A 49 -16.01 -4.28 -15.45
CA ASP A 49 -16.65 -3.04 -15.04
C ASP A 49 -15.60 -2.10 -14.43
N GLU A 50 -15.22 -1.09 -15.20
CA GLU A 50 -14.24 -0.07 -14.78
C GLU A 50 -14.73 0.75 -13.57
N VAL A 51 -16.04 0.91 -13.40
CA VAL A 51 -16.65 1.66 -12.30
C VAL A 51 -16.49 0.88 -11.00
N GLU A 52 -16.80 -0.41 -11.01
CA GLU A 52 -16.67 -1.29 -9.85
C GLU A 52 -15.20 -1.43 -9.42
N THR A 53 -14.27 -1.54 -10.37
CA THR A 53 -12.83 -1.65 -10.09
C THR A 53 -12.29 -0.41 -9.36
N LYS A 54 -12.65 0.80 -9.82
CA LYS A 54 -12.24 2.05 -9.17
C LYS A 54 -12.86 2.22 -7.78
N ALA A 55 -14.12 1.82 -7.60
CA ALA A 55 -14.80 1.87 -6.32
C ALA A 55 -14.13 0.97 -5.27
N VAL A 56 -13.73 -0.25 -5.66
CA VAL A 56 -13.01 -1.18 -4.77
C VAL A 56 -11.64 -0.61 -4.37
N ALA A 57 -10.88 -0.09 -5.34
CA ALA A 57 -9.58 0.51 -5.05
C ALA A 57 -9.70 1.74 -4.13
N ARG A 58 -10.76 2.56 -4.32
CA ARG A 58 -11.07 3.69 -3.45
C ARG A 58 -11.42 3.22 -2.04
N SER A 59 -12.29 2.22 -1.90
CA SER A 59 -12.65 1.64 -0.61
C SER A 59 -11.42 1.14 0.15
N ARG A 60 -10.52 0.42 -0.53
CA ARG A 60 -9.23 -0.01 0.06
C ARG A 60 -8.35 1.15 0.50
N LEU A 61 -8.28 2.21 -0.32
CA LEU A 61 -7.54 3.42 0.04
C LEU A 61 -8.10 4.03 1.33
N GLU A 62 -9.41 4.26 1.41
CA GLU A 62 -10.03 4.88 2.59
C GLU A 62 -9.85 4.03 3.85
N ALA A 63 -10.09 2.72 3.77
CA ALA A 63 -9.86 1.79 4.88
C ALA A 63 -8.39 1.80 5.34
N GLY A 64 -7.47 1.80 4.37
CA GLY A 64 -6.04 1.86 4.63
C GLY A 64 -5.58 3.15 5.29
N LEU A 65 -6.08 4.30 4.81
CA LEU A 65 -5.82 5.60 5.41
C LEU A 65 -6.32 5.66 6.85
N ALA A 66 -7.53 5.16 7.11
CA ALA A 66 -8.10 5.09 8.46
C ALA A 66 -7.25 4.22 9.39
N SER A 67 -6.87 3.01 8.94
CA SER A 67 -6.04 2.07 9.70
C SER A 67 -4.66 2.64 10.06
N LEU A 68 -3.97 3.25 9.09
CA LEU A 68 -2.65 3.85 9.31
C LEU A 68 -2.72 5.05 10.27
N ARG A 69 -3.73 5.92 10.13
CA ARG A 69 -3.91 7.07 11.03
C ARG A 69 -4.28 6.64 12.44
N ALA A 70 -5.13 5.63 12.59
CA ALA A 70 -5.47 5.04 13.90
C ALA A 70 -4.23 4.46 14.60
N ALA A 71 -3.25 3.97 13.83
CA ALA A 71 -1.97 3.51 14.34
C ALA A 71 -0.95 4.64 14.60
N GLY A 72 -1.31 5.91 14.43
CA GLY A 72 -0.42 7.07 14.66
C GLY A 72 0.50 7.43 13.49
N CYS A 73 0.30 6.85 12.31
CA CYS A 73 1.09 7.18 11.13
C CYS A 73 0.70 8.56 10.57
N GLN A 74 1.66 9.42 10.24
CA GLN A 74 1.44 10.76 9.66
C GLN A 74 1.10 10.69 8.17
N VAL A 75 -0.03 10.05 7.82
CA VAL A 75 -0.49 9.93 6.43
C VAL A 75 -1.34 11.15 6.04
N VAL A 76 -0.77 12.00 5.20
CA VAL A 76 -1.32 13.32 4.85
C VAL A 76 -2.11 13.32 3.53
N ASP A 77 -1.93 12.31 2.69
CA ASP A 77 -2.61 12.21 1.39
C ASP A 77 -2.75 10.74 0.97
N GLY A 78 -3.68 10.47 0.05
CA GLY A 78 -3.98 9.14 -0.44
C GLY A 78 -4.47 9.14 -1.88
N ARG A 79 -4.01 8.18 -2.69
CA ARG A 79 -4.35 8.10 -4.12
C ARG A 79 -4.59 6.67 -4.58
N VAL A 80 -5.56 6.53 -5.47
CA VAL A 80 -5.71 5.36 -6.31
C VAL A 80 -4.88 5.59 -7.57
N GLY A 81 -3.93 4.70 -7.84
CA GLY A 81 -3.05 4.77 -9.00
C GLY A 81 -3.44 3.78 -10.10
N ASP A 82 -2.58 3.70 -11.12
CA ASP A 82 -2.68 2.70 -12.18
C ASP A 82 -2.69 1.26 -11.63
N GLU A 83 -3.16 0.31 -12.42
CA GLU A 83 -3.17 -1.11 -12.05
C GLU A 83 -1.79 -1.76 -12.06
N ASP A 84 -0.89 -1.29 -12.92
CA ASP A 84 0.52 -1.64 -12.85
C ASP A 84 1.13 -0.79 -11.72
N PRO A 85 1.60 -1.42 -10.62
CA PRO A 85 2.18 -0.69 -9.50
C PRO A 85 3.41 0.15 -9.88
N VAL A 86 4.13 -0.21 -10.94
CA VAL A 86 5.25 0.59 -11.45
C VAL A 86 4.75 1.88 -12.09
N LEU A 87 3.68 1.81 -12.90
CA LEU A 87 3.06 3.00 -13.50
C LEU A 87 2.41 3.89 -12.44
N ALA A 88 1.74 3.30 -11.45
CA ALA A 88 1.17 4.04 -10.32
C ALA A 88 2.25 4.83 -9.55
N VAL A 89 3.44 4.25 -9.39
CA VAL A 89 4.60 4.95 -8.80
C VAL A 89 5.07 6.07 -9.71
N GLU A 90 5.30 5.80 -11.00
CA GLU A 90 5.76 6.81 -11.95
C GLU A 90 4.83 8.03 -12.00
N ASP A 91 3.52 7.80 -12.04
CA ASP A 91 2.54 8.87 -12.09
C ASP A 91 2.54 9.74 -10.83
N GLU A 92 2.77 9.16 -9.65
CA GLU A 92 2.89 9.96 -8.44
C GLU A 92 4.20 10.73 -8.37
N LEU A 93 5.30 10.13 -8.84
CA LEU A 93 6.59 10.80 -8.93
C LEU A 93 6.59 11.98 -9.91
N ARG A 94 5.75 11.96 -10.94
CA ARG A 94 5.52 13.12 -11.83
C ARG A 94 4.78 14.26 -11.13
N ARG A 95 4.01 13.97 -10.09
CA ARG A 95 3.19 14.96 -9.36
C ARG A 95 3.96 15.62 -8.24
N ARG A 96 4.76 14.85 -7.49
CA ARG A 96 5.42 15.31 -6.25
C ARG A 96 6.79 14.68 -6.07
N ARG A 97 7.63 15.36 -5.30
CA ARG A 97 8.95 14.85 -4.90
C ARG A 97 8.86 14.07 -3.59
N TYR A 98 9.54 12.92 -3.54
CA TYR A 98 9.59 12.04 -2.37
C TYR A 98 11.02 11.72 -1.98
N ALA A 99 11.36 11.77 -0.69
CA ALA A 99 12.67 11.41 -0.17
C ALA A 99 12.95 9.90 -0.26
N GLY A 100 11.90 9.08 -0.18
CA GLY A 100 11.99 7.63 -0.32
C GLY A 100 10.64 7.00 -0.64
N ILE A 101 10.68 5.71 -0.98
CA ILE A 101 9.51 4.90 -1.28
C ILE A 101 9.53 3.67 -0.39
N ILE A 102 8.42 3.40 0.30
CA ILE A 102 8.18 2.14 0.99
C ILE A 102 7.23 1.32 0.10
N ILE A 103 7.68 0.16 -0.36
CA ILE A 103 6.86 -0.78 -1.12
C ILE A 103 6.53 -1.95 -0.21
N SER A 104 5.25 -2.17 0.07
CA SER A 104 4.77 -3.34 0.79
C SER A 104 4.26 -4.39 -0.20
N THR A 105 4.74 -5.63 -0.05
CA THR A 105 4.31 -6.76 -0.86
C THR A 105 3.91 -7.92 0.02
N LEU A 106 3.07 -8.81 -0.51
CA LEU A 106 2.88 -10.13 0.09
C LEU A 106 4.20 -10.93 0.11
N PRO A 107 4.26 -12.05 0.86
CA PRO A 107 5.43 -12.93 0.86
C PRO A 107 5.68 -13.58 -0.51
N PRO A 108 6.90 -14.11 -0.73
CA PRO A 108 7.20 -14.95 -1.88
C PRO A 108 6.17 -16.08 -2.04
N GLY A 109 5.87 -16.47 -3.28
CA GLY A 109 4.79 -17.41 -3.60
C GLY A 109 3.42 -16.74 -3.74
N ALA A 110 2.98 -15.95 -2.76
CA ALA A 110 1.68 -15.27 -2.80
C ALA A 110 1.69 -13.95 -3.58
N SER A 111 2.83 -13.24 -3.60
CA SER A 111 2.91 -11.90 -4.19
C SER A 111 3.02 -11.88 -5.71
N ARG A 112 1.97 -11.34 -6.37
CA ARG A 112 2.02 -11.02 -7.81
C ARG A 112 3.09 -9.96 -8.11
N TRP A 113 3.27 -8.98 -7.23
CA TRP A 113 4.24 -7.89 -7.44
C TRP A 113 5.68 -8.39 -7.42
N LEU A 114 6.00 -9.38 -6.56
CA LEU A 114 7.32 -10.02 -6.58
C LEU A 114 7.54 -10.83 -7.86
N ARG A 115 6.52 -11.59 -8.33
CA ARG A 115 6.61 -12.31 -9.62
C ARG A 115 6.80 -11.37 -10.82
N MET A 116 6.29 -10.15 -10.74
CA MET A 116 6.42 -9.11 -11.77
C MET A 116 7.68 -8.23 -11.62
N ASP A 117 8.58 -8.56 -10.69
CA ASP A 117 9.81 -7.80 -10.38
C ASP A 117 9.54 -6.32 -10.06
N VAL A 118 8.40 -5.99 -9.43
CA VAL A 118 7.97 -4.60 -9.19
C VAL A 118 9.00 -3.83 -8.39
N VAL A 119 9.52 -4.41 -7.30
CA VAL A 119 10.48 -3.74 -6.41
C VAL A 119 11.73 -3.32 -7.17
N SER A 120 12.34 -4.22 -7.95
CA SER A 120 13.55 -3.91 -8.71
C SER A 120 13.25 -2.94 -9.86
N ARG A 121 12.10 -3.08 -10.53
CA ARG A 121 11.66 -2.15 -11.59
C ARG A 121 11.49 -0.73 -11.06
N VAL A 122 10.90 -0.56 -9.86
CA VAL A 122 10.78 0.75 -9.20
C VAL A 122 12.16 1.29 -8.81
N LYS A 123 13.03 0.46 -8.20
CA LYS A 123 14.41 0.85 -7.88
C LYS A 123 15.19 1.38 -9.08
N ARG A 124 15.07 0.73 -10.25
CA ARG A 124 15.74 1.16 -11.49
C ARG A 124 15.22 2.48 -12.03
N ARG A 125 13.92 2.75 -11.84
CA ARG A 125 13.22 3.94 -12.37
C ARG A 125 13.32 5.15 -11.46
N PHE A 126 13.70 4.98 -10.19
CA PHE A 126 13.80 6.06 -9.22
C PHE A 126 15.22 6.66 -9.25
N PRO A 127 15.47 7.73 -10.04
CA PRO A 127 16.82 8.21 -10.29
C PRO A 127 17.32 9.03 -9.09
N GLY A 128 18.62 8.93 -8.77
CA GLY A 128 19.26 9.80 -7.79
C GLY A 128 19.51 9.21 -6.40
N GLY A 129 19.65 7.88 -6.28
CA GLY A 129 20.17 7.24 -5.05
C GLY A 129 19.24 7.26 -3.83
N ARG A 130 17.96 7.58 -4.03
CA ARG A 130 16.96 7.62 -2.95
C ARG A 130 16.55 6.21 -2.51
N ALA A 131 16.28 6.04 -1.22
CA ALA A 131 16.01 4.73 -0.64
C ALA A 131 14.64 4.18 -1.07
N VAL A 132 14.65 2.99 -1.68
CA VAL A 132 13.45 2.16 -1.82
C VAL A 132 13.52 1.06 -0.77
N THR A 133 12.68 1.19 0.24
CA THR A 133 12.52 0.21 1.31
C THR A 133 11.45 -0.80 0.90
N HIS A 134 11.79 -2.08 0.93
CA HIS A 134 10.86 -3.16 0.63
C HIS A 134 10.45 -3.84 1.93
N VAL A 135 9.14 -3.87 2.19
CA VAL A 135 8.55 -4.55 3.33
C VAL A 135 7.78 -5.76 2.82
N VAL A 136 8.11 -6.93 3.34
CA VAL A 136 7.30 -8.13 3.14
C VAL A 136 6.28 -8.20 4.26
N SER A 137 5.01 -8.28 3.88
CA SER A 137 3.87 -8.11 4.76
C SER A 137 2.89 -9.26 4.57
N SER A 138 2.30 -9.75 5.65
CA SER A 138 1.17 -10.67 5.57
C SER A 138 -0.09 -9.94 5.09
N ALA A 139 -1.00 -10.66 4.42
CA ALA A 139 -2.34 -10.14 4.21
C ALA A 139 -3.03 -10.02 5.58
N PRO A 140 -3.88 -9.01 5.82
CA PRO A 140 -4.61 -8.92 7.07
C PRO A 140 -5.40 -10.22 7.26
N SER A 141 -5.13 -10.94 8.34
CA SER A 141 -5.91 -12.10 8.72
C SER A 141 -7.32 -11.63 9.03
N THR A 142 -8.30 -11.98 8.19
CA THR A 142 -9.71 -11.87 8.54
C THR A 142 -10.00 -12.94 9.60
N SER A 143 -9.55 -12.73 10.83
CA SER A 143 -9.74 -13.68 11.93
C SER A 143 -9.97 -12.89 13.20
N GLY A 144 -11.23 -12.84 13.63
CA GLY A 144 -11.56 -12.42 14.99
C GLY A 144 -12.84 -11.62 15.23
N GLN A 145 -13.90 -11.72 14.41
CA GLN A 145 -15.27 -11.31 14.82
C GLN A 145 -16.33 -12.24 14.22
N ASP A 146 -16.31 -13.53 14.58
CA ASP A 146 -17.47 -14.42 14.34
C ASP A 146 -17.56 -15.62 15.31
N LEU A 147 -17.19 -15.44 16.58
CA LEU A 147 -17.27 -16.50 17.60
C LEU A 147 -17.90 -16.07 18.94
N ALA A 148 -18.70 -14.99 18.94
CA ALA A 148 -19.42 -14.50 20.12
C ALA A 148 -20.95 -14.74 20.08
N GLY A 149 -21.46 -15.61 19.21
CA GLY A 149 -22.91 -15.71 18.93
C GLY A 149 -23.58 -17.07 19.11
N ARG A 150 -22.92 -18.12 19.60
CA ARG A 150 -23.54 -19.45 19.76
C ARG A 150 -23.20 -20.15 21.07
N ARG A 151 -23.79 -19.65 22.15
CA ARG A 151 -24.24 -20.49 23.28
C ARG A 151 -25.56 -19.95 23.82
N ALA A 152 -26.64 -20.34 23.17
CA ALA A 152 -27.96 -20.42 23.78
C ALA A 152 -28.47 -21.84 23.51
N THR A 153 -28.35 -22.72 24.51
CA THR A 153 -29.39 -23.58 25.10
C THR A 153 -28.69 -24.55 26.04
#